data_AF-A0A2H3JYS2-F1
#
_entry.id   AF-A0A2H3JYS2-F1
#
_cell.length_a   1.000
_cell.length_b   1.000
_cell.length_c   1.000
_cell.angle_alpha   90.00
_cell.angle_beta   90.00
_cell.angle_gamma   90.00
#
_symmetry.space_group_name_H-M   'P 1'
#
loop_
_entity.id
_entity.type
_entity.pdbx_description
1 polymer ?
#
loop_
_entity_poly.entity_id
_entity_poly.type
_entity_poly.pdbx_seq_one_letter_code
_entity_poly.pdbx_strand_id
1 'polypeptide(L)'
;MKKKRITGWEGPKKQDEKENIPLALVHAPEVRILACEVTSIKEKDDEVTIVDRDLEGLTCWSMADRTLLFQYVLGPDNDKNYELSKVNPTKLFNKISMELFHGCFSVSAICNQWNRSTKVYTWILQYKEFTGGNGDGDLLVKDWITLAWKTQIDFGTLTPKQLDEWYGNGWKDLWDSHYSDNPKMHWKTPCNSAIPVSSDEALAVLLYSPMPNT
;
A
#
# COMPACT_ATOMS: atom_id res chain seq x y z
N MET A 1 55.41 -16.53 -30.33
CA MET A 1 54.30 -17.50 -30.39
C MET A 1 53.08 -16.80 -31.00
N LYS A 2 52.61 -17.27 -32.17
CA LYS A 2 51.57 -16.61 -32.99
C LYS A 2 50.18 -17.08 -32.55
N LYS A 3 49.33 -16.17 -32.05
CA LYS A 3 47.94 -16.47 -31.69
C LYS A 3 47.07 -16.49 -32.96
N LYS A 4 46.47 -17.65 -33.24
CA LYS A 4 45.55 -17.87 -34.37
C LYS A 4 44.19 -17.24 -34.06
N ARG A 5 43.67 -16.51 -35.05
CA ARG A 5 42.37 -15.81 -35.06
C ARG A 5 41.31 -16.83 -35.49
N ILE A 6 40.35 -17.13 -34.62
CA ILE A 6 39.19 -17.98 -34.95
C ILE A 6 38.10 -17.06 -35.49
N THR A 7 37.70 -17.34 -36.73
CA THR A 7 36.59 -16.70 -37.43
C THR A 7 35.50 -17.75 -37.60
N GLY A 8 34.23 -17.32 -37.52
CA GLY A 8 33.08 -18.13 -37.91
C GLY A 8 32.08 -18.36 -36.78
N TRP A 9 31.17 -17.41 -36.59
CA TRP A 9 29.85 -17.75 -36.08
C TRP A 9 28.81 -17.17 -37.04
N GLU A 10 28.20 -18.07 -37.81
CA GLU A 10 27.09 -17.78 -38.72
C GLU A 10 25.80 -17.71 -37.89
N GLY A 11 25.10 -16.58 -37.98
CA GLY A 11 23.83 -16.36 -37.29
C GLY A 11 22.70 -17.21 -37.87
N PRO A 12 21.70 -17.60 -37.06
CA PRO A 12 20.51 -18.27 -37.56
C PRO A 12 19.64 -17.30 -38.38
N LYS A 13 19.25 -17.80 -39.54
CA LYS A 13 18.42 -17.17 -40.57
C LYS A 13 17.02 -16.87 -40.02
N LYS A 14 16.51 -15.67 -40.32
CA LYS A 14 15.10 -15.31 -40.16
C LYS A 14 14.25 -16.23 -41.05
N GLN A 15 13.30 -16.94 -40.45
CA GLN A 15 12.19 -17.55 -41.17
C GLN A 15 10.99 -16.60 -41.06
N ASP A 16 10.53 -16.12 -42.20
CA ASP A 16 9.29 -15.38 -42.36
C ASP A 16 8.13 -16.39 -42.37
N GLU A 17 7.47 -16.58 -41.23
CA GLU A 17 6.17 -17.25 -41.15
C GLU A 17 5.07 -16.20 -41.03
N LYS A 18 4.41 -15.93 -42.15
CA LYS A 18 3.12 -15.25 -42.20
C LYS A 18 2.04 -16.29 -41.93
N GLU A 19 1.72 -16.52 -40.66
CA GLU A 19 0.50 -17.23 -40.30
C GLU A 19 -0.66 -16.25 -40.15
N ASN A 20 -1.64 -16.47 -41.03
CA ASN A 20 -2.92 -15.81 -41.12
C ASN A 20 -3.82 -16.37 -40.00
N ILE A 21 -3.97 -15.65 -38.89
CA ILE A 21 -4.83 -16.05 -37.77
C ILE A 21 -6.24 -15.43 -37.97
N PRO A 22 -7.31 -16.25 -37.98
CA PRO A 22 -8.67 -15.77 -38.16
C PRO A 22 -9.13 -14.95 -36.94
N LEU A 23 -9.74 -13.80 -37.25
CA LEU A 23 -10.34 -12.84 -36.34
C LEU A 23 -11.55 -13.47 -35.61
N ALA A 24 -11.29 -14.18 -34.51
CA ALA A 24 -12.33 -14.69 -33.62
C ALA A 24 -12.37 -13.85 -32.33
N LEU A 25 -13.34 -12.94 -32.34
CA LEU A 25 -13.90 -12.18 -31.25
C LEU A 25 -14.15 -13.04 -29.99
N VAL A 26 -13.34 -12.88 -28.95
CA VAL A 26 -13.69 -13.34 -27.59
C VAL A 26 -13.36 -12.23 -26.59
N HIS A 27 -14.41 -11.83 -25.88
CA HIS A 27 -14.48 -10.80 -24.85
C HIS A 27 -13.29 -10.83 -23.86
N ALA A 28 -12.54 -9.74 -23.81
CA ALA A 28 -11.76 -9.36 -22.63
C ALA A 28 -12.62 -8.41 -21.77
N PRO A 29 -12.63 -8.55 -20.43
CA PRO A 29 -13.34 -7.64 -19.56
C PRO A 29 -12.66 -6.26 -19.61
N GLU A 30 -13.49 -5.24 -19.84
CA GLU A 30 -13.12 -3.84 -19.86
C GLU A 30 -12.30 -3.48 -18.61
N VAL A 31 -11.02 -3.22 -18.81
CA VAL A 31 -10.24 -2.41 -17.88
C VAL A 31 -10.85 -1.03 -17.95
N ARG A 32 -11.78 -0.74 -17.02
CA ARG A 32 -12.27 0.60 -16.75
C ARG A 32 -11.09 1.44 -16.26
N ILE A 33 -10.37 2.01 -17.21
CA ILE A 33 -9.60 3.22 -17.00
C ILE A 33 -10.66 4.24 -16.56
N LEU A 34 -10.73 4.49 -15.25
CA LEU A 34 -11.48 5.61 -14.71
C LEU A 34 -10.90 6.85 -15.37
N ALA A 35 -11.65 7.36 -16.33
CA ALA A 35 -11.39 8.62 -16.99
C ALA A 35 -11.22 9.69 -15.90
N CYS A 36 -10.02 10.27 -15.85
CA CYS A 36 -9.85 11.59 -15.29
C CYS A 36 -10.84 12.51 -16.01
N GLU A 37 -11.77 13.10 -15.26
CA GLU A 37 -12.65 14.14 -15.78
C GLU A 37 -11.77 15.27 -16.31
N VAL A 38 -11.76 15.40 -17.63
CA VAL A 38 -11.15 16.50 -18.37
C VAL A 38 -12.01 17.73 -18.10
N THR A 39 -11.61 18.55 -17.14
CA THR A 39 -12.23 19.86 -16.95
C THR A 39 -11.57 20.84 -17.91
N SER A 40 -12.36 21.21 -18.93
CA SER A 40 -12.16 22.37 -19.82
C SER A 40 -11.21 22.18 -21.01
N ILE A 41 -11.80 21.84 -22.16
CA ILE A 41 -11.17 21.98 -23.48
C ILE A 41 -11.55 23.37 -24.01
N LYS A 42 -10.58 24.28 -24.10
CA LYS A 42 -10.71 25.48 -24.94
C LYS A 42 -10.07 25.17 -26.27
N GLU A 43 -10.91 24.98 -27.29
CA GLU A 43 -10.49 24.84 -28.68
C GLU A 43 -9.92 26.17 -29.18
N LYS A 44 -8.61 26.20 -29.44
CA LYS A 44 -8.00 27.04 -30.46
C LYS A 44 -6.63 26.47 -30.85
N ASP A 45 -6.58 25.99 -32.09
CA ASP A 45 -5.42 25.78 -32.96
C ASP A 45 -4.36 24.75 -32.51
N ASP A 46 -4.49 23.52 -33.04
CA ASP A 46 -3.47 22.51 -33.41
C ASP A 46 -2.09 22.49 -32.73
N GLU A 47 -2.04 22.50 -31.40
CA GLU A 47 -0.90 22.02 -30.64
C GLU A 47 -1.40 21.17 -29.46
N VAL A 48 -1.28 19.84 -29.57
CA VAL A 48 -1.51 18.92 -28.45
C VAL A 48 -0.35 19.11 -27.47
N THR A 49 -0.48 20.13 -26.63
CA THR A 49 0.31 20.27 -25.42
C THR A 49 -0.17 19.20 -24.45
N ILE A 50 0.66 18.18 -24.22
CA ILE A 50 0.53 17.34 -23.03
C ILE A 50 0.62 18.32 -21.87
N VAL A 51 -0.50 18.55 -21.19
CA VAL A 51 -0.55 19.44 -20.03
C VAL A 51 0.31 18.76 -18.97
N ASP A 52 1.56 19.20 -18.85
CA ASP A 52 2.39 18.96 -17.69
C ASP A 52 1.49 19.29 -16.49
N ARG A 53 1.18 18.28 -15.65
CA ARG A 53 0.54 18.54 -14.36
C ARG A 53 1.40 19.60 -13.69
N ASP A 54 0.86 20.81 -13.54
CA ASP A 54 1.55 21.96 -12.96
C ASP A 54 2.36 21.48 -11.75
N LEU A 55 3.69 21.42 -11.94
CA LEU A 55 4.65 20.81 -11.02
C LEU A 55 4.69 21.54 -9.66
N GLU A 56 4.01 22.68 -9.57
CA GLU A 56 4.04 23.61 -8.45
C GLU A 56 3.00 23.30 -7.35
N GLY A 57 2.22 22.21 -7.48
CA GLY A 57 1.17 21.86 -6.50
C GLY A 57 1.19 20.44 -5.90
N LEU A 58 1.98 19.50 -6.43
CA LEU A 58 1.89 18.07 -6.08
C LEU A 58 2.60 17.65 -4.78
N THR A 59 2.50 18.45 -3.72
CA THR A 59 3.06 18.07 -2.42
C THR A 59 2.22 17.04 -1.66
N CYS A 60 0.96 16.84 -2.06
CA CYS A 60 0.04 15.90 -1.41
C CYS A 60 -0.12 14.61 -2.23
N TRP A 61 -0.05 13.48 -1.54
CA TRP A 61 -0.33 12.17 -2.13
C TRP A 61 -1.84 11.99 -2.28
N SER A 62 -2.34 11.89 -3.51
CA SER A 62 -3.74 11.55 -3.74
C SER A 62 -4.01 10.09 -3.35
N MET A 63 -5.29 9.74 -3.22
CA MET A 63 -5.68 8.33 -3.03
C MET A 63 -5.27 7.49 -4.25
N ALA A 64 -5.46 8.03 -5.46
CA ALA A 64 -5.07 7.36 -6.70
C ALA A 64 -3.57 7.08 -6.76
N ASP A 65 -2.72 8.03 -6.35
CA ASP A 65 -1.27 7.84 -6.32
C ASP A 65 -0.86 6.74 -5.34
N ARG A 66 -1.50 6.69 -4.17
CA ARG A 66 -1.27 5.64 -3.17
C ARG A 66 -1.71 4.27 -3.68
N THR A 67 -2.89 4.19 -4.28
CA THR A 67 -3.38 2.95 -4.91
C THR A 67 -2.43 2.46 -6.00
N LEU A 68 -1.98 3.34 -6.88
CA LEU A 68 -1.00 3.01 -7.93
C LEU A 68 0.31 2.51 -7.33
N LEU A 69 0.82 3.20 -6.30
CA LEU A 69 2.03 2.76 -5.60
C LEU A 69 1.86 1.35 -5.02
N PHE A 70 0.76 1.08 -4.32
CA PHE A 70 0.55 -0.22 -3.70
C PHE A 70 0.33 -1.32 -4.72
N GLN A 71 -0.46 -1.09 -5.76
CA GLN A 71 -0.67 -2.06 -6.84
C GLN A 71 0.62 -2.37 -7.62
N TYR A 72 1.49 -1.38 -7.80
CA TYR A 72 2.78 -1.60 -8.46
C TYR A 72 3.71 -2.49 -7.62
N VAL A 73 3.69 -2.35 -6.29
CA VAL A 73 4.59 -3.11 -5.41
C VAL A 73 4.01 -4.47 -4.99
N LEU A 74 2.71 -4.52 -4.71
CA LEU A 74 1.98 -5.65 -4.10
C LEU A 74 0.91 -6.24 -5.02
N GLY A 75 0.89 -5.83 -6.30
CA GLY A 75 -0.04 -6.41 -7.26
C GLY A 75 0.21 -7.90 -7.46
N PRO A 76 -0.81 -8.68 -7.85
CA PRO A 76 -0.71 -10.14 -7.99
C PRO A 76 0.36 -10.60 -8.98
N ASP A 77 0.67 -9.77 -9.99
CA ASP A 77 1.69 -10.07 -11.00
C ASP A 77 3.08 -9.50 -10.64
N ASN A 78 3.19 -8.81 -9.51
CA ASN A 78 4.33 -7.97 -9.14
C ASN A 78 5.16 -8.53 -7.97
N ASP A 79 5.13 -9.84 -7.71
CA ASP A 79 5.92 -10.49 -6.66
C ASP A 79 7.41 -10.11 -6.70
N LYS A 80 7.96 -9.95 -7.91
CA LYS A 80 9.35 -9.53 -8.11
C LYS A 80 9.64 -8.15 -7.52
N ASN A 81 8.69 -7.23 -7.59
CA ASN A 81 8.81 -5.89 -7.01
C ASN A 81 8.74 -5.96 -5.49
N TYR A 82 7.84 -6.80 -4.94
CA TYR A 82 7.77 -7.03 -3.51
C TYR A 82 9.07 -7.61 -2.94
N GLU A 83 9.63 -8.64 -3.59
CA GLU A 83 10.92 -9.20 -3.16
C GLU A 83 12.07 -8.19 -3.33
N LEU A 84 12.05 -7.39 -4.40
CA LEU A 84 13.02 -6.30 -4.57
C LEU A 84 12.90 -5.25 -3.47
N SER A 85 11.70 -4.98 -2.96
CA SER A 85 11.48 -4.04 -1.86
C SER A 85 12.18 -4.48 -0.57
N LYS A 86 12.29 -5.79 -0.33
CA LYS A 86 12.99 -6.36 0.83
C LYS A 86 14.51 -6.31 0.69
N VAL A 87 15.01 -6.58 -0.52
CA VAL A 87 16.45 -6.73 -0.79
C VAL A 87 17.13 -5.39 -1.10
N ASN A 88 16.52 -4.61 -1.99
CA ASN A 88 17.07 -3.34 -2.46
C ASN A 88 15.95 -2.31 -2.72
N PRO A 89 15.38 -1.73 -1.64
CA PRO A 89 14.28 -0.77 -1.74
C PRO A 89 14.65 0.47 -2.57
N THR A 90 15.89 0.95 -2.48
CA THR A 90 16.35 2.12 -3.24
C THR A 90 16.23 1.90 -4.75
N LYS A 91 16.62 0.71 -5.25
CA LYS A 91 16.48 0.38 -6.68
C LYS A 91 15.01 0.34 -7.11
N LEU A 92 14.15 -0.24 -6.29
CA LEU A 92 12.71 -0.28 -6.55
C LEU A 92 12.11 1.13 -6.60
N PHE A 93 12.40 1.99 -5.61
CA PHE A 93 11.84 3.33 -5.56
C PHE A 93 12.36 4.26 -6.67
N ASN A 94 13.62 4.06 -7.12
CA ASN A 94 14.11 4.70 -8.34
C ASN A 94 13.28 4.29 -9.56
N LYS A 95 13.00 3.00 -9.70
CA LYS A 95 12.17 2.47 -10.80
C LYS A 95 10.76 3.06 -10.77
N ILE A 96 10.13 3.08 -9.60
CA ILE A 96 8.79 3.66 -9.41
C ILE A 96 8.77 5.16 -9.72
N SER A 97 9.77 5.92 -9.26
CA SER A 97 9.88 7.36 -9.54
C SER A 97 9.93 7.64 -11.04
N MET A 98 10.68 6.84 -11.81
CA MET A 98 10.83 7.03 -13.26
C MET A 98 9.66 6.47 -14.08
N GLU A 99 9.19 5.27 -13.78
CA GLU A 99 8.19 4.57 -14.58
C GLU A 99 6.75 4.96 -14.25
N LEU A 100 6.43 5.12 -12.95
CA LEU A 100 5.06 5.28 -12.49
C LEU A 100 4.68 6.76 -12.32
N PHE A 101 5.59 7.55 -11.76
CA PHE A 101 5.33 8.95 -11.42
C PHE A 101 6.08 9.95 -12.29
N HIS A 102 6.88 9.50 -13.25
CA HIS A 102 7.63 10.36 -14.19
C HIS A 102 8.37 11.53 -13.52
N GLY A 103 8.91 11.32 -12.32
CA GLY A 103 9.61 12.35 -11.55
C GLY A 103 8.73 13.29 -10.71
N CYS A 104 7.39 13.16 -10.73
CA CYS A 104 6.50 13.98 -9.90
C CYS A 104 6.78 13.82 -8.40
N PHE A 105 7.14 12.61 -7.96
CA PHE A 105 7.58 12.35 -6.60
C PHE A 105 9.05 11.96 -6.56
N SER A 106 9.79 12.61 -5.65
CA SER A 106 11.17 12.21 -5.38
C SER A 106 11.23 10.81 -4.79
N VAL A 107 12.34 10.12 -5.02
CA VAL A 107 12.60 8.76 -4.49
C VAL A 107 12.43 8.72 -2.97
N SER A 108 12.91 9.77 -2.28
CA SER A 108 12.74 9.93 -0.83
C SER A 108 11.28 10.11 -0.43
N ALA A 109 10.48 10.86 -1.19
CA ALA A 109 9.05 11.01 -0.92
C ALA A 109 8.30 9.69 -1.07
N ILE A 110 8.61 8.90 -2.10
CA ILE A 110 8.04 7.56 -2.33
C ILE A 110 8.42 6.60 -1.19
N CYS A 111 9.70 6.56 -0.81
CA CYS A 111 10.18 5.74 0.30
C CYS A 111 9.49 6.12 1.62
N ASN A 112 9.38 7.42 1.91
CA ASN A 112 8.70 7.92 3.11
C ASN A 112 7.22 7.56 3.10
N GLN A 113 6.55 7.68 1.95
CA GLN A 113 5.15 7.31 1.82
C GLN A 113 4.95 5.81 2.05
N TRP A 114 5.78 4.97 1.42
CA TRP A 114 5.77 3.52 1.63
C TRP A 114 5.95 3.13 3.10
N ASN A 115 6.93 3.74 3.78
CA ASN A 115 7.20 3.49 5.19
C ASN A 115 6.03 3.94 6.09
N ARG A 116 5.39 5.07 5.80
CA ARG A 116 4.19 5.52 6.52
C ARG A 116 3.04 4.54 6.33
N SER A 117 2.79 4.09 5.10
CA SER A 117 1.75 3.11 4.80
C SER A 117 2.00 1.77 5.47
N THR A 118 3.25 1.32 5.51
CA THR A 118 3.65 0.11 6.25
C THR A 118 3.30 0.21 7.73
N LYS A 119 3.60 1.37 8.37
CA LYS A 119 3.25 1.60 9.78
C LYS A 119 1.75 1.62 10.02
N VAL A 120 0.99 2.26 9.13
CA VAL A 120 -0.48 2.28 9.23
C VAL A 120 -1.03 0.87 9.14
N TYR A 121 -0.53 0.05 8.21
CA TYR A 121 -0.93 -1.36 8.13
C TYR A 121 -0.59 -2.13 9.41
N THR A 122 0.58 -1.92 10.02
CA THR A 122 0.90 -2.52 11.32
C THR A 122 -0.10 -2.13 12.41
N TRP A 123 -0.51 -0.85 12.47
CA TRP A 123 -1.55 -0.41 13.40
C TRP A 123 -2.91 -1.05 13.11
N ILE A 124 -3.26 -1.27 11.83
CA ILE A 124 -4.50 -1.96 11.44
C ILE A 124 -4.47 -3.42 11.91
N LEU A 125 -3.33 -4.12 11.78
CA LEU A 125 -3.18 -5.48 12.29
C LEU A 125 -3.33 -5.55 13.81
N GLN A 126 -2.70 -4.62 14.54
CA GLN A 126 -2.83 -4.53 16.00
C GLN A 126 -4.26 -4.23 16.43
N TYR A 127 -4.94 -3.33 15.70
CA TYR A 127 -6.35 -3.05 15.91
C TYR A 127 -7.21 -4.31 15.69
N LYS A 128 -6.95 -5.08 14.63
CA LYS A 128 -7.65 -6.33 14.34
C LYS A 128 -7.41 -7.39 15.42
N GLU A 129 -6.17 -7.53 15.90
CA GLU A 129 -5.83 -8.44 17.00
C GLU A 129 -6.52 -8.05 18.30
N PHE A 130 -6.53 -6.75 18.64
CA PHE A 130 -7.18 -6.23 19.85
C PHE A 130 -8.71 -6.42 19.83
N THR A 131 -9.34 -6.23 18.68
CA THR A 131 -10.79 -6.39 18.49
C THR A 131 -11.21 -7.85 18.32
N GLY A 132 -10.28 -8.80 18.29
CA GLY A 132 -10.60 -10.22 18.08
C GLY A 132 -10.98 -10.58 16.64
N GLY A 133 -10.56 -9.77 15.66
CA GLY A 133 -10.76 -10.03 14.24
C GLY A 133 -12.13 -9.63 13.67
N ASN A 134 -13.14 -9.56 14.53
CA ASN A 134 -14.49 -9.08 14.25
C ASN A 134 -14.94 -8.28 15.47
N GLY A 135 -14.43 -7.05 15.62
CA GLY A 135 -14.91 -6.15 16.68
C GLY A 135 -16.42 -6.25 16.79
N ASP A 136 -16.91 -6.40 18.03
CA ASP A 136 -18.32 -6.53 18.35
C ASP A 136 -19.16 -5.66 17.41
N GLY A 137 -20.05 -6.29 16.64
CA GLY A 137 -20.75 -5.65 15.52
C GLY A 137 -21.60 -4.45 15.96
N ASP A 138 -21.85 -4.34 17.25
CA ASP A 138 -22.59 -3.26 17.88
C ASP A 138 -21.74 -2.01 18.18
N LEU A 139 -20.40 -2.14 18.18
CA LEU A 139 -19.48 -1.04 18.48
C LEU A 139 -18.92 -0.43 17.19
N LEU A 140 -19.09 0.88 17.05
CA LEU A 140 -18.52 1.62 15.93
C LEU A 140 -16.98 1.63 16.04
N VAL A 141 -16.27 1.69 14.91
CA VAL A 141 -14.80 1.77 14.85
C VAL A 141 -14.22 2.86 15.78
N LYS A 142 -14.96 3.97 15.94
CA LYS A 142 -14.63 5.08 16.84
C LYS A 142 -14.57 4.66 18.31
N ASP A 143 -15.46 3.79 18.72
CA ASP A 143 -15.59 3.35 20.12
C ASP A 143 -14.42 2.44 20.49
N TRP A 144 -13.97 1.61 19.56
CA TRP A 144 -12.79 0.75 19.72
C TRP A 144 -11.48 1.52 19.86
N ILE A 145 -11.29 2.58 19.08
CA ILE A 145 -10.10 3.45 19.20
C ILE A 145 -10.12 4.15 20.57
N THR A 146 -11.29 4.61 21.01
CA THR A 146 -11.46 5.24 22.32
C THR A 146 -11.20 4.25 23.47
N LEU A 147 -11.67 3.01 23.34
CA LEU A 147 -11.41 1.91 24.28
C LEU A 147 -9.92 1.58 24.36
N ALA A 148 -9.23 1.53 23.22
CA ALA A 148 -7.81 1.19 23.19
C ALA A 148 -6.93 2.22 23.89
N TRP A 149 -7.26 3.52 23.75
CA TRP A 149 -6.59 4.57 24.51
C TRP A 149 -6.81 4.41 26.02
N LYS A 150 -7.99 3.93 26.46
CA LYS A 150 -8.24 3.60 27.87
C LYS A 150 -7.42 2.39 28.34
N THR A 151 -7.19 1.41 27.48
CA THR A 151 -6.38 0.22 27.79
C THR A 151 -4.87 0.42 27.58
N GLN A 152 -4.42 1.65 27.31
CA GLN A 152 -3.02 2.00 27.04
C GLN A 152 -2.38 1.23 25.87
N ILE A 153 -3.19 0.75 24.92
CA ILE A 153 -2.68 0.13 23.70
C ILE A 153 -2.54 1.25 22.66
N ASP A 154 -1.31 1.53 22.28
CA ASP A 154 -0.99 2.59 21.33
C ASP A 154 -1.11 2.09 19.89
N PHE A 155 -2.19 2.47 19.20
CA PHE A 155 -2.35 2.30 17.75
C PHE A 155 -1.75 3.48 16.95
N GLY A 156 -0.86 4.26 17.58
CA GLY A 156 -0.24 5.44 17.01
C GLY A 156 -1.26 6.50 16.61
N THR A 157 -1.20 6.92 15.35
CA THR A 157 -2.09 7.96 14.79
C THR A 157 -3.22 7.37 13.95
N LEU A 158 -3.61 6.11 14.19
CA LEU A 158 -4.66 5.46 13.42
C LEU A 158 -6.01 6.12 13.71
N THR A 159 -6.66 6.62 12.66
CA THR A 159 -7.98 7.26 12.74
C THR A 159 -9.04 6.38 12.10
N PRO A 160 -10.32 6.49 12.51
CA PRO A 160 -11.41 5.76 11.86
C PRO A 160 -11.48 6.01 10.35
N LYS A 161 -11.23 7.25 9.92
CA LYS A 161 -11.21 7.62 8.50
C LYS A 161 -10.13 6.88 7.71
N GLN A 162 -8.96 6.64 8.31
CA GLN A 162 -7.90 5.86 7.68
C GLN A 162 -8.29 4.39 7.58
N LEU A 163 -8.95 3.82 8.59
CA LEU A 163 -9.48 2.46 8.49
C LEU A 163 -10.49 2.35 7.33
N ASP A 164 -11.48 3.26 7.29
CA ASP A 164 -12.47 3.30 6.20
C ASP A 164 -11.80 3.43 4.82
N GLU A 165 -10.77 4.28 4.70
CA GLU A 165 -10.00 4.44 3.46
C GLU A 165 -9.27 3.14 3.07
N TRP A 166 -8.63 2.46 4.02
CA TRP A 166 -7.88 1.24 3.75
C TRP A 166 -8.76 0.06 3.35
N TYR A 167 -9.90 -0.12 4.02
CA TYR A 167 -10.87 -1.15 3.67
C TYR A 167 -11.60 -0.78 2.37
N GLY A 168 -12.04 0.46 2.21
CA GLY A 168 -12.79 0.93 1.04
C GLY A 168 -12.01 0.85 -0.27
N ASN A 169 -10.69 1.04 -0.24
CA ASN A 169 -9.83 0.92 -1.43
C ASN A 169 -9.26 -0.50 -1.62
N GLY A 170 -9.60 -1.47 -0.78
CA GLY A 170 -9.05 -2.83 -0.84
C GLY A 170 -7.54 -2.91 -0.53
N TRP A 171 -6.95 -1.85 0.04
CA TRP A 171 -5.52 -1.83 0.37
C TRP A 171 -5.20 -2.83 1.45
N LYS A 172 -6.08 -3.01 2.44
CA LYS A 172 -5.87 -4.01 3.48
C LYS A 172 -5.69 -5.40 2.86
N ASP A 173 -6.54 -5.81 1.91
CA ASP A 173 -6.47 -7.16 1.34
C ASP A 173 -5.22 -7.35 0.46
N LEU A 174 -4.83 -6.29 -0.25
CA LEU A 174 -3.58 -6.24 -1.03
C LEU A 174 -2.34 -6.35 -0.14
N TRP A 175 -2.38 -5.80 1.07
CA TRP A 175 -1.28 -5.92 2.02
C TRP A 175 -1.29 -7.27 2.75
N ASP A 176 -2.48 -7.77 3.12
CA ASP A 176 -2.66 -9.09 3.75
C ASP A 176 -2.08 -10.21 2.86
N SER A 177 -2.23 -10.15 1.53
CA SER A 177 -1.73 -11.19 0.63
C SER A 177 -0.21 -11.40 0.71
N HIS A 178 0.54 -10.36 1.09
CA HIS A 178 2.01 -10.42 1.17
C HIS A 178 2.56 -10.37 2.60
N TYR A 179 1.81 -9.78 3.55
CA TYR A 179 2.30 -9.52 4.90
C TYR A 179 1.62 -10.33 6.00
N SER A 180 0.55 -11.10 5.70
CA SER A 180 -0.13 -11.96 6.68
C SER A 180 0.79 -13.00 7.31
N ASP A 181 1.77 -13.51 6.57
CA ASP A 181 2.73 -14.50 7.08
C ASP A 181 3.96 -13.86 7.73
N ASN A 182 4.07 -12.53 7.75
CA ASN A 182 5.29 -11.87 8.23
C ASN A 182 5.26 -11.71 9.76
N PRO A 183 6.08 -12.46 10.53
CA PRO A 183 6.07 -12.40 11.98
C PRO A 183 6.55 -11.05 12.54
N LYS A 184 7.19 -10.19 11.71
CA LYS A 184 7.58 -8.83 12.13
C LYS A 184 6.39 -7.88 12.21
N MET A 185 5.28 -8.22 11.53
CA MET A 185 4.07 -7.40 11.50
C MET A 185 3.12 -7.76 12.64
N HIS A 186 3.17 -9.00 13.13
CA HIS A 186 2.43 -9.47 14.30
C HIS A 186 3.26 -9.24 15.56
N TRP A 187 2.86 -8.26 16.37
CA TRP A 187 3.43 -8.16 17.71
C TRP A 187 2.79 -9.20 18.61
N LYS A 188 3.58 -9.77 19.52
CA LYS A 188 3.04 -10.60 20.59
C LYS A 188 2.31 -9.69 21.57
N THR A 189 1.07 -9.34 21.25
CA THR A 189 0.21 -8.61 22.17
C THR A 189 -0.10 -9.56 23.33
N PRO A 190 0.18 -9.18 24.60
CA PRO A 190 -0.31 -9.93 25.75
C PRO A 190 -1.82 -10.03 25.61
N CYS A 191 -2.35 -11.24 25.48
CA CYS A 191 -3.78 -11.47 25.31
C CYS A 191 -4.45 -11.10 26.65
N ASN A 192 -4.96 -9.87 26.75
CA ASN A 192 -5.65 -9.37 27.94
C ASN A 192 -7.04 -9.98 28.13
N SER A 193 -7.50 -10.85 27.22
CA SER A 193 -8.73 -11.63 27.36
C SER A 193 -8.71 -12.62 28.54
N ALA A 194 -7.54 -12.83 29.17
CA ALA A 194 -7.42 -13.55 30.43
C ALA A 194 -7.63 -12.67 31.68
N ILE A 195 -7.82 -11.35 31.54
CA ILE A 195 -8.23 -10.51 32.66
C ILE A 195 -9.70 -10.84 32.93
N PRO A 196 -10.04 -11.42 34.11
CA PRO A 196 -11.43 -11.67 34.44
C PRO A 196 -12.16 -10.33 34.37
N VAL A 197 -13.20 -10.28 33.54
CA VAL A 197 -14.18 -9.20 33.54
C VAL A 197 -14.92 -9.30 34.89
N SER A 198 -14.26 -8.84 35.94
CA SER A 198 -14.79 -8.85 37.30
C SER A 198 -16.00 -7.94 37.30
N SER A 199 -17.18 -8.55 37.42
CA SER A 199 -18.44 -7.85 37.59
C SER A 199 -18.30 -6.79 38.69
N ASP A 200 -18.56 -5.54 38.33
CA ASP A 200 -18.91 -4.40 39.18
C ASP A 200 -17.94 -3.78 40.21
N GLU A 201 -16.69 -4.22 40.40
CA GLU A 201 -15.80 -3.55 41.39
C GLU A 201 -14.53 -2.86 40.84
N ALA A 202 -14.18 -3.03 39.56
CA ALA A 202 -12.87 -2.57 39.05
C ALA A 202 -12.76 -1.05 38.74
N LEU A 203 -13.86 -0.30 38.73
CA LEU A 203 -13.79 1.17 38.59
C LEU A 203 -13.34 1.88 39.89
N ALA A 204 -13.31 1.17 41.02
CA ALA A 204 -12.91 1.77 42.30
C ALA A 204 -11.38 1.83 42.52
N VAL A 205 -10.56 1.05 41.78
CA VAL A 205 -9.12 0.92 42.07
C VAL A 205 -8.24 1.90 41.30
N LEU A 206 -8.68 2.43 40.15
CA LEU A 206 -7.87 3.38 39.36
C LEU A 206 -8.12 4.87 39.70
N LEU A 207 -9.09 5.20 40.54
CA LEU A 207 -9.36 6.58 40.98
C LEU A 207 -8.87 6.91 42.39
N TYR A 208 -8.22 5.98 43.09
CA TYR A 208 -7.74 6.17 44.46
C TYR A 208 -6.29 5.67 44.64
N SER A 209 -5.36 6.25 43.90
CA SER A 209 -3.95 6.25 44.33
C SER A 209 -3.64 7.63 44.91
N PRO A 210 -3.58 7.80 46.25
CA PRO A 210 -3.19 9.06 46.84
C PRO A 210 -1.73 9.36 46.46
N MET A 211 -1.50 10.54 45.91
CA MET A 211 -0.15 11.08 45.68
C MET A 211 0.63 11.07 47.01
N PRO A 212 1.86 10.54 47.04
CA PRO A 212 2.69 10.64 48.23
C PRO A 212 3.08 12.10 48.45
N ASN A 213 2.61 12.69 49.56
CA ASN A 213 3.14 13.94 50.07
C ASN A 213 4.55 13.70 50.62
N THR A 214 5.55 14.31 49.99
CA THR A 214 6.78 14.79 50.62
C THR A 214 7.43 15.84 49.74
#